data_AF-A0A4Q5KTG4-F1
#
_entry.id   AF-A0A4Q5KTG4-F1
#
_cell.length_a   1.000
_cell.length_b   1.000
_cell.length_c   1.000
_cell.angle_alpha   90.00
_cell.angle_beta   90.00
_cell.angle_gamma   90.00
#
_symmetry.space_group_name_H-M   'P 1'
#
loop_
_entity.id
_entity.type
_entity.pdbx_description
1 polymer ?
#
loop_
_entity_poly.entity_id
_entity_poly.type
_entity_poly.pdbx_seq_one_letter_code
_entity_poly.pdbx_strand_id
1 'polypeptide(L)'
;MQNKKLQQALQNITDSLNEEIRELNHLYYVMNSDDLMLNYNPFVNGSKVVRNAVSQSLTLSSKDQLIDFVLGMLNKAYAENNVYQKILFNGFKSTVNDYSLTEHCYAQMIVEMCSNRPACRPDPLLYTTLAVIVNHYADYFQDRHSQLIEEAKLVCLAKMFVSIRAKKVELQLAS
;
A
#
# COMPACT_ATOMS: atom_id res chain seq x y z
N MET A 1 9.46 -1.51 19.71
CA MET A 1 10.11 -2.82 19.46
C MET A 1 9.87 -3.18 18.00
N GLN A 2 10.91 -3.25 17.16
CA GLN A 2 10.77 -3.42 15.72
C GLN A 2 10.26 -4.82 15.37
N ASN A 3 9.19 -4.94 14.58
CA ASN A 3 8.60 -6.21 14.21
C ASN A 3 9.49 -6.91 13.16
N LYS A 4 10.41 -7.78 13.60
CA LYS A 4 11.36 -8.50 12.73
C LYS A 4 10.67 -9.26 11.60
N LYS A 5 9.46 -9.77 11.83
CA LYS A 5 8.70 -10.50 10.80
C LYS A 5 8.15 -9.57 9.72
N LEU A 6 7.75 -8.34 10.08
CA LEU A 6 7.38 -7.31 9.11
C LEU A 6 8.58 -6.92 8.24
N GLN A 7 9.77 -6.73 8.84
CA GLN A 7 11.00 -6.47 8.08
C GLN A 7 11.32 -7.60 7.11
N GLN A 8 11.20 -8.86 7.54
CA GLN A 8 11.38 -10.00 6.65
C GLN A 8 10.34 -10.03 5.52
N ALA A 9 9.07 -9.70 5.81
CA ALA A 9 8.03 -9.63 4.78
C ALA A 9 8.32 -8.53 3.75
N LEU A 10 8.78 -7.36 4.20
CA LEU A 10 9.23 -6.25 3.34
C LEU A 10 10.42 -6.65 2.47
N GLN A 11 11.41 -7.36 3.04
CA GLN A 11 12.54 -7.87 2.26
C GLN A 11 12.07 -8.88 1.21
N ASN A 12 11.25 -9.86 1.60
CA ASN A 12 10.77 -10.91 0.70
C ASN A 12 9.98 -10.32 -0.49
N ILE A 13 9.11 -9.33 -0.26
CA ILE A 13 8.35 -8.71 -1.36
C ILE A 13 9.26 -7.84 -2.23
N THR A 14 10.26 -7.19 -1.64
CA THR A 14 11.27 -6.39 -2.37
C THR A 14 12.07 -7.29 -3.30
N ASP A 15 12.56 -8.43 -2.81
CA ASP A 15 13.32 -9.40 -3.61
C ASP A 15 12.44 -9.97 -4.74
N SER A 16 11.18 -10.30 -4.44
CA SER A 16 10.23 -10.82 -5.43
C SER A 16 9.91 -9.81 -6.53
N LEU A 17 9.78 -8.52 -6.18
CA LEU A 17 9.55 -7.45 -7.14
C LEU A 17 10.76 -7.23 -8.04
N ASN A 18 11.95 -7.19 -7.44
CA ASN A 18 13.21 -7.08 -8.14
C ASN A 18 13.39 -8.21 -9.17
N GLU A 19 13.03 -9.43 -8.81
CA GLU A 19 13.05 -10.58 -9.73
C GLU A 19 12.08 -10.39 -10.91
N GLU A 20 10.80 -10.06 -10.65
CA GLU A 20 9.82 -9.85 -11.72
C GLU A 20 10.20 -8.67 -12.64
N ILE A 21 10.79 -7.59 -12.11
CA ILE A 21 11.24 -6.45 -12.90
C ILE A 21 12.47 -6.83 -13.74
N ARG A 22 13.42 -7.58 -13.18
CA ARG A 22 14.61 -8.05 -13.88
C ARG A 22 14.26 -8.87 -15.12
N GLU A 23 13.26 -9.74 -15.02
CA GLU A 23 12.80 -10.54 -16.16
C GLU A 23 12.17 -9.69 -17.28
N LEU A 24 11.65 -8.51 -16.96
CA LEU A 24 10.95 -7.62 -17.91
C LEU A 24 11.82 -6.48 -18.44
N ASN A 25 12.93 -6.14 -17.77
CA ASN A 25 13.76 -4.98 -18.10
C ASN A 25 15.25 -5.35 -18.19
N HIS A 26 15.80 -5.26 -19.40
CA HIS A 26 17.21 -5.53 -19.68
C HIS A 26 18.19 -4.51 -19.08
N LEU A 27 17.71 -3.33 -18.65
CA LEU A 27 18.51 -2.29 -17.98
C LEU A 27 18.30 -2.29 -16.46
N TYR A 28 17.81 -3.40 -15.91
CA TYR A 28 17.48 -3.52 -14.49
C TYR A 28 18.71 -3.35 -13.57
N TYR A 29 18.47 -2.71 -12.43
CA TYR A 29 19.35 -2.67 -11.27
C TYR A 29 18.55 -3.00 -10.00
N VAL A 30 19.22 -3.55 -8.99
CA VAL A 30 18.58 -3.94 -7.73
C VAL A 30 18.13 -2.70 -6.96
N MET A 31 16.85 -2.65 -6.62
CA MET A 31 16.21 -1.55 -5.88
C MET A 31 15.88 -1.99 -4.45
N ASN A 32 16.02 -1.08 -3.48
CA ASN A 32 15.49 -1.32 -2.14
C ASN A 32 13.97 -1.05 -2.09
N SER A 33 13.33 -1.29 -0.94
CA SER A 33 11.89 -1.07 -0.77
C SER A 33 11.45 0.38 -1.01
N ASP A 34 12.28 1.34 -0.62
CA ASP A 34 11.97 2.78 -0.75
C ASP A 34 12.13 3.23 -2.21
N ASP A 35 13.14 2.73 -2.92
CA ASP A 35 13.31 2.91 -4.36
C ASP A 35 12.11 2.36 -5.14
N LEU A 36 11.63 1.16 -4.77
CA LEU A 36 10.44 0.55 -5.37
C LEU A 36 9.19 1.37 -5.06
N MET A 37 9.08 1.95 -3.86
CA MET A 37 7.98 2.81 -3.48
C MET A 37 7.95 4.14 -4.25
N LEU A 38 9.11 4.72 -4.58
CA LEU A 38 9.18 5.90 -5.46
C LEU A 38 8.68 5.57 -6.87
N ASN A 39 8.91 4.33 -7.32
CA ASN A 39 8.40 3.82 -8.60
C ASN A 39 6.99 3.23 -8.48
N TYR A 40 6.38 3.25 -7.30
CA TYR A 40 5.07 2.66 -7.06
C TYR A 40 3.96 3.45 -7.72
N ASN A 41 3.47 2.90 -8.82
CA ASN A 41 2.18 3.27 -9.35
C ASN A 41 1.54 2.06 -10.05
N PRO A 42 0.85 1.18 -9.30
CA PRO A 42 0.21 -0.02 -9.87
C PRO A 42 -0.98 0.30 -10.78
N PHE A 43 -1.35 1.58 -10.91
CA PHE A 43 -2.53 2.04 -11.65
C PHE A 43 -2.21 3.19 -12.62
N VAL A 44 -0.98 3.29 -13.14
CA VAL A 44 -0.61 4.31 -14.15
C VAL A 44 -1.39 4.06 -15.44
N ASN A 45 -2.57 4.66 -15.54
CA ASN A 45 -3.14 5.10 -16.80
C ASN A 45 -4.14 6.24 -16.59
N GLY A 46 -3.76 7.22 -15.77
CA GLY A 46 -4.54 8.43 -15.63
C GLY A 46 -3.85 9.48 -14.77
N SER A 47 -3.27 10.50 -15.40
CA SER A 47 -2.76 11.70 -14.71
C SER A 47 -3.79 12.34 -13.76
N LYS A 48 -5.08 12.11 -14.01
CA LYS A 48 -6.18 12.54 -13.14
C LYS A 48 -6.22 11.77 -11.82
N VAL A 49 -5.97 10.46 -11.81
CA VAL A 49 -5.97 9.66 -10.56
C VAL A 49 -4.84 10.11 -9.64
N VAL A 50 -3.64 10.31 -10.20
CA VAL A 50 -2.48 10.80 -9.43
C VAL A 50 -2.73 12.19 -8.87
N ARG A 51 -3.23 13.13 -9.68
CA ARG A 51 -3.58 14.49 -9.21
C ARG A 51 -4.64 14.46 -8.10
N ASN A 52 -5.66 13.63 -8.27
CA ASN A 52 -6.70 13.46 -7.25
C ASN A 52 -6.12 12.85 -5.96
N ALA A 53 -5.23 11.87 -6.07
CA ALA A 53 -4.56 11.25 -4.92
C ALA A 53 -3.74 12.28 -4.15
N VAL A 54 -2.94 13.10 -4.84
CA VAL A 54 -2.18 14.19 -4.23
C VAL A 54 -3.10 15.19 -3.54
N SER A 55 -4.17 15.63 -4.21
CA SER A 55 -5.18 16.53 -3.62
C SER A 55 -5.85 15.93 -2.38
N GLN A 56 -6.11 14.63 -2.40
CA GLN A 56 -6.73 13.91 -1.30
C GLN A 56 -5.75 13.77 -0.12
N SER A 57 -4.49 13.41 -0.37
CA SER A 57 -3.45 13.38 0.66
C SER A 57 -3.25 14.75 1.32
N LEU A 58 -3.26 15.84 0.54
CA LEU A 58 -3.20 17.20 1.07
C LEU A 58 -4.42 17.52 1.95
N THR A 59 -5.62 17.13 1.52
CA THR A 59 -6.84 17.34 2.29
C THR A 59 -6.79 16.57 3.61
N LEU A 60 -6.37 15.29 3.58
CA LEU A 60 -6.21 14.47 4.77
C LEU A 60 -5.15 15.04 5.72
N SER A 61 -4.02 15.51 5.20
CA SER A 61 -2.98 16.19 5.96
C SER A 61 -3.51 17.45 6.64
N SER A 62 -4.22 18.31 5.93
CA SER A 62 -4.78 19.55 6.50
C SER A 62 -5.84 19.34 7.58
N LYS A 63 -6.36 18.12 7.70
CA LYS A 63 -7.36 17.71 8.70
C LYS A 63 -6.79 16.80 9.79
N ASP A 64 -5.48 16.55 9.79
CA ASP A 64 -4.82 15.59 10.69
C ASP A 64 -5.36 14.15 10.59
N GLN A 65 -5.86 13.77 9.41
CA GLN A 65 -6.53 12.48 9.15
C GLN A 65 -5.64 11.44 8.44
N LEU A 66 -4.32 11.70 8.33
CA LEU A 66 -3.40 10.79 7.63
C LEU A 66 -3.28 9.44 8.33
N ILE A 67 -3.18 9.44 9.67
CA ILE A 67 -3.06 8.22 10.47
C ILE A 67 -4.34 7.38 10.35
N ASP A 68 -5.50 8.01 10.49
CA ASP A 68 -6.80 7.35 10.36
C ASP A 68 -7.00 6.77 8.95
N PHE A 69 -6.61 7.52 7.92
CA PHE A 69 -6.68 7.03 6.55
C PHE A 69 -5.80 5.79 6.35
N VAL A 70 -4.54 5.82 6.82
CA VAL A 70 -3.63 4.68 6.70
C VAL A 70 -4.17 3.47 7.46
N LEU A 71 -4.65 3.65 8.70
CA LEU A 71 -5.28 2.57 9.47
C LEU A 71 -6.47 1.97 8.71
N GLY A 72 -7.32 2.82 8.13
CA GLY A 72 -8.50 2.38 7.37
C GLY A 72 -8.10 1.63 6.10
N MET A 73 -7.04 2.08 5.42
CA MET A 73 -6.50 1.43 4.23
C MET A 73 -5.90 0.06 4.54
N LEU A 74 -5.24 -0.09 5.70
CA LEU A 74 -4.79 -1.39 6.16
C LEU A 74 -6.00 -2.30 6.43
N ASN A 75 -7.00 -1.85 7.21
CA ASN A 75 -8.23 -2.62 7.45
C ASN A 75 -8.88 -3.09 6.15
N LYS A 76 -8.99 -2.20 5.16
CA LYS A 76 -9.49 -2.51 3.82
C LYS A 76 -8.63 -3.57 3.12
N ALA A 77 -7.30 -3.41 3.12
CA ALA A 77 -6.39 -4.38 2.51
C ALA A 77 -6.49 -5.78 3.15
N TYR A 78 -6.71 -5.86 4.47
CA TYR A 78 -6.97 -7.11 5.17
C TYR A 78 -8.33 -7.74 4.74
N ALA A 79 -9.37 -6.92 4.61
CA ALA A 79 -10.71 -7.37 4.24
C ALA A 79 -10.85 -7.80 2.77
N GLU A 80 -10.04 -7.25 1.86
CA GLU A 80 -10.07 -7.58 0.42
C GLU A 80 -9.72 -9.04 0.09
N ASN A 81 -9.34 -9.86 1.08
CA ASN A 81 -9.20 -11.32 0.97
C ASN A 81 -8.25 -11.81 -0.15
N ASN A 82 -7.34 -10.97 -0.64
CA ASN A 82 -6.36 -11.36 -1.66
C ASN A 82 -5.36 -12.37 -1.08
N VAL A 83 -5.15 -13.49 -1.77
CA VAL A 83 -4.29 -14.61 -1.33
C VAL A 83 -2.87 -14.14 -0.97
N TYR A 84 -2.28 -13.24 -1.76
CA TYR A 84 -0.93 -12.72 -1.50
C TYR A 84 -0.90 -11.82 -0.26
N GLN A 85 -1.93 -10.99 -0.08
CA GLN A 85 -2.06 -10.16 1.11
C GLN A 85 -2.29 -11.03 2.35
N LYS A 86 -3.12 -12.08 2.28
CA LYS A 86 -3.29 -13.05 3.37
C LYS A 86 -1.99 -13.74 3.76
N ILE A 87 -1.18 -14.17 2.79
CA ILE A 87 0.10 -14.83 3.07
C ILE A 87 1.06 -13.86 3.76
N LEU A 88 1.17 -12.63 3.26
CA LEU A 88 2.05 -11.61 3.84
C LEU A 88 1.59 -11.20 5.25
N PHE A 89 0.29 -11.04 5.44
CA PHE A 89 -0.30 -10.56 6.68
C PHE A 89 -0.43 -11.61 7.78
N ASN A 90 -0.62 -12.88 7.44
CA ASN A 90 -0.64 -13.97 8.43
C ASN A 90 0.75 -14.24 9.02
N GLY A 91 1.81 -13.71 8.39
CA GLY A 91 3.19 -13.89 8.82
C GLY A 91 3.57 -13.12 10.08
N PHE A 92 2.83 -12.08 10.47
CA PHE A 92 3.18 -11.23 11.62
C PHE A 92 1.95 -10.67 12.35
N LYS A 93 2.11 -10.32 13.63
CA LYS A 93 1.07 -9.59 14.37
C LYS A 93 1.06 -8.15 13.85
N SER A 94 -0.04 -7.77 13.20
CA SER A 94 -0.24 -6.40 12.72
C SER A 94 -0.48 -5.41 13.86
N THR A 95 0.12 -4.23 13.75
CA THR A 95 -0.07 -3.09 14.65
C THR A 95 -1.51 -2.56 14.61
N VAL A 96 -2.25 -2.83 13.53
CA VAL A 96 -3.67 -2.52 13.39
C VAL A 96 -4.49 -3.11 14.54
N ASN A 97 -4.10 -4.27 15.07
CA ASN A 97 -4.80 -4.91 16.19
C ASN A 97 -4.61 -4.21 17.55
N ASP A 98 -3.70 -3.24 17.63
CA ASP A 98 -3.45 -2.51 18.86
C ASP A 98 -4.34 -1.24 18.97
N TYR A 99 -5.16 -0.96 17.94
CA TYR A 99 -6.11 0.15 17.92
C TYR A 99 -7.48 -0.29 18.48
N SER A 100 -8.19 0.66 19.07
CA SER A 100 -9.53 0.44 19.62
C SER A 100 -10.58 0.32 18.52
N LEU A 101 -11.71 -0.30 18.83
CA LEU A 101 -12.86 -0.40 17.91
C LEU A 101 -13.30 0.97 17.38
N THR A 102 -13.29 2.00 18.23
CA THR A 102 -13.64 3.38 17.86
C THR A 102 -12.70 3.92 16.78
N GLU A 103 -11.39 3.71 16.93
CA GLU A 103 -10.39 4.12 15.95
C GLU A 103 -10.57 3.38 14.63
N HIS A 104 -10.87 2.08 14.66
CA HIS A 104 -11.19 1.33 13.44
C HIS A 104 -12.43 1.86 12.73
N CYS A 105 -13.52 2.12 13.46
CA CYS A 105 -14.75 2.65 12.87
C CYS A 105 -14.51 4.03 12.25
N TYR A 106 -13.76 4.90 12.93
CA TYR A 106 -13.43 6.22 12.41
C TYR A 106 -12.55 6.13 11.15
N ALA A 107 -11.49 5.32 11.21
CA ALA A 107 -10.60 5.07 10.09
C ALA A 107 -11.33 4.51 8.85
N GLN A 108 -12.29 3.60 9.06
CA GLN A 108 -13.16 3.10 7.99
C GLN A 108 -13.99 4.23 7.37
N MET A 109 -14.62 5.06 8.20
CA MET A 109 -15.39 6.22 7.73
C MET A 109 -14.52 7.19 6.90
N ILE A 110 -13.28 7.46 7.31
CA ILE A 110 -12.34 8.30 6.54
C ILE A 110 -12.09 7.70 5.15
N VAL A 111 -11.84 6.40 5.05
CA VAL A 111 -11.59 5.71 3.77
C VAL A 111 -12.84 5.69 2.89
N GLU A 112 -14.02 5.50 3.47
CA GLU A 112 -15.29 5.54 2.74
C GLU A 112 -15.61 6.94 2.21
N MET A 113 -15.30 8.01 2.96
CA MET A 113 -15.42 9.38 2.44
C MET A 113 -14.43 9.69 1.31
N CYS A 114 -13.35 8.93 1.23
CA CYS A 114 -12.30 9.05 0.23
C CYS A 114 -12.56 8.23 -1.04
N SER A 115 -13.65 7.46 -1.10
CA SER A 115 -13.97 6.60 -2.23
C SER A 115 -15.47 6.52 -2.48
N ASN A 116 -15.86 6.67 -3.75
CA ASN A 116 -17.23 6.41 -4.17
C ASN A 116 -17.50 4.91 -4.43
N ARG A 117 -16.54 4.02 -4.11
CA ARG A 117 -16.65 2.57 -4.34
C ARG A 117 -16.93 1.85 -3.02
N PRO A 118 -17.70 0.74 -3.06
CA PRO A 118 -17.88 -0.11 -1.89
C PRO A 118 -16.55 -0.59 -1.32
N ALA A 119 -16.46 -0.70 0.02
CA ALA A 119 -15.25 -1.05 0.76
C ALA A 119 -14.59 -2.37 0.29
N CYS A 120 -15.33 -3.30 -0.30
CA CYS A 120 -14.81 -4.60 -0.73
C CYS A 120 -14.14 -4.62 -2.11
N ARG A 121 -14.16 -3.52 -2.89
CA ARG A 121 -13.54 -3.48 -4.22
C ARG A 121 -12.24 -2.68 -4.23
N PRO A 122 -11.21 -3.10 -4.99
CA PRO A 122 -10.02 -2.29 -5.18
C PRO A 122 -10.38 -0.92 -5.76
N ASP A 123 -9.87 0.13 -5.13
CA ASP A 123 -9.98 1.49 -5.64
C ASP A 123 -8.58 2.02 -5.99
N PRO A 124 -8.27 2.20 -7.28
CA PRO A 124 -7.02 2.78 -7.73
C PRO A 124 -6.68 4.10 -7.06
N LEU A 125 -7.67 4.96 -6.79
CA LEU A 125 -7.45 6.25 -6.14
C LEU A 125 -6.95 6.05 -4.72
N LEU A 126 -7.63 5.21 -3.93
CA LEU A 126 -7.27 4.97 -2.52
C LEU A 126 -5.85 4.41 -2.37
N TYR A 127 -5.48 3.43 -3.19
CA TYR A 127 -4.13 2.85 -3.14
C TYR A 127 -3.05 3.80 -3.67
N THR A 128 -3.39 4.68 -4.62
CA THR A 128 -2.48 5.74 -5.05
C THR A 128 -2.31 6.80 -3.95
N THR A 129 -3.39 7.19 -3.26
CA THR A 129 -3.35 8.09 -2.09
C THR A 129 -2.50 7.48 -0.98
N LEU A 130 -2.66 6.18 -0.68
CA LEU A 130 -1.84 5.47 0.30
C LEU A 130 -0.34 5.56 -0.05
N ALA A 131 0.03 5.34 -1.31
CA ALA A 131 1.41 5.44 -1.74
C ALA A 131 1.97 6.86 -1.65
N VAL A 132 1.18 7.88 -2.01
CA VAL A 132 1.57 9.28 -1.83
C VAL A 132 1.85 9.57 -0.35
N ILE A 133 1.02 9.04 0.56
CA ILE A 133 1.21 9.21 2.00
C ILE A 133 2.48 8.50 2.48
N VAL A 134 2.70 7.25 2.07
CA VAL A 134 3.93 6.50 2.41
C VAL A 134 5.19 7.23 1.91
N ASN A 135 5.16 7.80 0.70
CA ASN A 135 6.33 8.44 0.10
C ASN A 135 6.62 9.85 0.62
N HIS A 136 5.59 10.62 0.97
CA HIS A 136 5.75 12.07 1.22
C HIS A 136 5.34 12.52 2.63
N TYR A 137 4.69 11.65 3.40
CA TYR A 137 4.15 11.99 4.71
C TYR A 137 4.58 11.01 5.81
N ALA A 138 5.61 10.18 5.56
CA ALA A 138 6.10 9.20 6.54
C ALA A 138 6.47 9.84 7.89
N ASP A 139 6.99 11.07 7.87
CA ASP A 139 7.40 11.81 9.08
C ASP A 139 6.25 12.13 10.04
N TYR A 140 4.99 12.10 9.57
CA TYR A 140 3.80 12.25 10.41
C TYR A 140 3.54 11.00 11.29
N PHE A 141 4.18 9.87 11.00
CA PHE A 141 3.93 8.59 11.64
C PHE A 141 5.03 8.28 12.67
N GLN A 142 4.96 8.98 13.81
CA GLN A 142 5.91 8.81 14.91
C GLN A 142 5.36 7.88 16.00
N ASP A 143 6.24 7.48 16.92
CA ASP A 143 5.90 6.66 18.09
C ASP A 143 5.13 5.37 17.73
N ARG A 144 3.92 5.22 18.29
CA ARG A 144 3.03 4.07 18.08
C ARG A 144 2.54 3.94 16.63
N HIS A 145 2.67 4.98 15.80
CA HIS A 145 2.21 4.98 14.41
C HIS A 145 3.31 4.61 13.41
N SER A 146 4.58 4.58 13.83
CA SER A 146 5.71 4.22 12.97
C SER A 146 5.59 2.84 12.33
N GLN A 147 4.90 1.89 12.96
CA GLN A 147 4.66 0.58 12.36
C GLN A 147 3.54 0.60 11.31
N LEU A 148 2.57 1.52 11.41
CA LEU A 148 1.49 1.63 10.42
C LEU A 148 2.05 1.95 9.04
N ILE A 149 3.05 2.84 8.97
CA ILE A 149 3.60 3.26 7.68
C ILE A 149 4.42 2.15 7.02
N GLU A 150 5.11 1.32 7.82
CA GLU A 150 5.84 0.14 7.32
C GLU A 150 4.89 -0.96 6.84
N GLU A 151 3.77 -1.18 7.54
CA GLU A 151 2.72 -2.08 7.05
C GLU A 151 2.05 -1.53 5.78
N ALA A 152 1.85 -0.22 5.69
CA ALA A 152 1.31 0.42 4.49
C ALA A 152 2.26 0.29 3.30
N LYS A 153 3.57 0.44 3.51
CA LYS A 153 4.62 0.18 2.53
C LYS A 153 4.53 -1.25 2.01
N LEU A 154 4.39 -2.23 2.90
CA LEU A 154 4.20 -3.63 2.52
C LEU A 154 2.96 -3.83 1.63
N VAL A 155 1.83 -3.20 1.99
CA VAL A 155 0.60 -3.26 1.20
C VAL A 155 0.80 -2.68 -0.20
N CYS A 156 1.45 -1.52 -0.28
CA CYS A 156 1.78 -0.91 -1.55
C CYS A 156 2.59 -1.90 -2.40
N LEU A 157 3.79 -2.29 -1.96
CA LEU A 157 4.66 -3.21 -2.70
C LEU A 157 3.96 -4.52 -3.10
N ALA A 158 3.14 -5.11 -2.22
CA ALA A 158 2.36 -6.31 -2.54
C ALA A 158 1.38 -6.08 -3.70
N LYS A 159 0.68 -4.94 -3.74
CA LYS A 159 -0.20 -4.60 -4.86
C LYS A 159 0.61 -4.33 -6.14
N MET A 160 1.82 -3.77 -6.06
CA MET A 160 2.71 -3.60 -7.22
C MET A 160 3.01 -4.96 -7.85
N PHE A 161 3.41 -5.89 -7.00
CA PHE A 161 3.78 -7.24 -7.41
C PHE A 161 2.62 -7.95 -8.10
N VAL A 162 1.42 -7.87 -7.51
CA VAL A 162 0.20 -8.42 -8.12
C VAL A 162 -0.09 -7.77 -9.47
N SER A 163 0.04 -6.45 -9.60
CA SER A 163 -0.19 -5.75 -10.87
C SER A 163 0.83 -6.13 -11.95
N ILE A 164 2.12 -6.25 -11.61
CA ILE A 164 3.17 -6.67 -12.55
C ILE A 164 2.88 -8.10 -13.04
N ARG A 165 2.56 -9.03 -12.12
CA ARG A 165 2.22 -10.40 -12.49
C ARG A 165 0.98 -10.50 -13.37
N ALA A 166 -0.08 -9.76 -13.03
CA ALA A 166 -1.29 -9.71 -13.85
C ALA A 166 -0.95 -9.23 -15.27
N LYS A 167 -0.12 -8.19 -15.40
CA LYS A 167 0.27 -7.66 -16.70
C LYS A 167 1.12 -8.64 -17.51
N LYS A 168 2.03 -9.36 -16.85
CA LYS A 168 2.84 -10.41 -17.47
C LYS A 168 1.97 -11.53 -18.05
N VAL A 169 0.98 -12.00 -17.29
CA VAL A 169 0.03 -13.02 -17.75
C VAL A 169 -0.79 -12.53 -18.94
N GLU A 170 -1.28 -11.28 -18.92
CA GLU A 170 -1.97 -10.67 -20.06
C GLU A 170 -1.09 -10.67 -21.33
N LEU A 171 0.18 -10.29 -21.21
CA LEU A 171 1.11 -10.22 -22.34
C LEU A 171 1.43 -11.60 -22.91
N GLN A 172 1.58 -12.61 -22.04
CA GLN A 172 1.80 -14.01 -22.47
C GLN A 172 0.59 -14.64 -23.15
N LEU A 173 -0.63 -14.20 -22.83
CA LEU A 173 -1.85 -14.65 -23.48
C LEU A 173 -2.10 -13.97 -24.83
N ALA A 174 -1.46 -12.83 -25.07
CA ALA A 174 -1.56 -12.05 -26.31
C ALA A 174 -0.48 -12.39 -27.36
N SER A 175 0.52 -13.21 -26.99
CA SER A 175 1.61 -13.71 -27.83
C SER A 175 1.33 -15.12 -28.35
#